data_AF-A0A3D2VSV1-F1
#
_entry.id   AF-A0A3D2VSV1-F1
#
_cell.length_a   1.000
_cell.length_b   1.000
_cell.length_c   1.000
_cell.angle_alpha   90.00
_cell.angle_beta   90.00
_cell.angle_gamma   90.00
#
_symmetry.space_group_name_H-M   'P 1'
#
loop_
_entity.id
_entity.type
_entity.pdbx_description
1 polymer ?
#
loop_
_entity_poly.entity_id
_entity_poly.type
_entity_poly.pdbx_seq_one_letter_code
_entity_poly.pdbx_strand_id
1 'polypeptide(L)' 'MKVLIVDDSSAMRMIVRRTLREAGYGNLEVLQAGDGNEALAAIHKDPPDLIFSDW' A
#
# COMPACT_ATOMS: atom_id res chain seq x y z
N MET A 1 11.38 1.13 5.82
CA MET A 1 10.52 2.04 5.03
C MET A 1 9.20 1.33 4.80
N LYS A 2 8.11 2.03 5.05
CA LYS A 2 6.73 1.54 5.07
C LYS A 2 5.97 2.13 3.90
N VAL A 3 5.25 1.28 3.19
CA VAL A 3 4.47 1.66 2.01
C VAL A 3 3.03 1.27 2.25
N LEU A 4 2.10 2.18 1.96
CA LEU A 4 0.67 1.92 1.95
C LEU A 4 0.15 1.87 0.51
N ILE A 5 -0.56 0.82 0.14
CA ILE A 5 -1.24 0.69 -1.16
C ILE A 5 -2.74 0.83 -0.93
N VAL A 6 -3.37 1.82 -1.59
CA VAL A 6 -4.78 2.17 -1.48
C VAL A 6 -5.44 2.00 -2.84
N ASP A 7 -6.37 1.06 -2.95
CA ASP A 7 -7.04 0.71 -4.21
C ASP A 7 -8.28 -0.13 -3.87
N ASP A 8 -9.41 0.05 -4.56
CA ASP A 8 -10.64 -0.70 -4.30
C ASP A 8 -10.57 -2.16 -4.77
N SER A 9 -9.66 -2.46 -5.70
CA SER A 9 -9.41 -3.79 -6.25
C SER A 9 -8.31 -4.53 -5.49
N SER A 10 -8.70 -5.59 -4.79
CA SER A 10 -7.76 -6.49 -4.13
C SER A 10 -6.76 -7.15 -5.09
N ALA A 11 -7.16 -7.38 -6.35
CA ALA A 11 -6.30 -7.89 -7.40
C ALA A 11 -5.21 -6.88 -7.77
N MET A 12 -5.56 -5.59 -7.89
CA MET A 12 -4.61 -4.53 -8.21
C MET A 12 -3.58 -4.35 -7.09
N ARG A 13 -4.02 -4.36 -5.82
CA ARG A 13 -3.08 -4.33 -4.67
C ARG A 13 -2.09 -5.49 -4.68
N MET A 14 -2.52 -6.69 -5.09
CA MET A 14 -1.64 -7.85 -5.23
C MET A 14 -0.61 -7.66 -6.36
N ILE A 15 -1.03 -7.11 -7.50
CA ILE A 15 -0.14 -6.80 -8.64
C ILE A 15 0.92 -5.80 -8.19
N VAL A 16 0.53 -4.67 -7.59
CA VAL A 16 1.49 -3.64 -7.12
C VAL A 16 2.48 -4.22 -6.12
N ARG A 17 2.00 -4.97 -5.12
CA ARG A 17 2.88 -5.64 -4.15
C ARG A 17 3.85 -6.62 -4.81
N ARG A 18 3.40 -7.36 -5.82
CA ARG A 18 4.26 -8.28 -6.58
C ARG A 18 5.32 -7.53 -7.37
N THR A 19 4.95 -6.47 -8.08
CA THR A 19 5.87 -5.62 -8.83
C THR A 19 6.93 -5.00 -7.94
N LEU A 20 6.56 -4.48 -6.75
CA LEU A 20 7.51 -3.97 -5.77
C LEU A 20 8.54 -5.02 -5.37
N ARG A 21 8.08 -6.25 -5.08
CA ARG A 21 8.98 -7.35 -4.74
C ARG A 21 9.93 -7.71 -5.89
N GLU A 22 9.40 -7.81 -7.12
CA GLU A 22 10.19 -8.13 -8.32
C GLU A 22 11.20 -7.04 -8.67
N ALA A 23 10.91 -5.78 -8.34
CA ALA A 23 11.82 -4.65 -8.48
C ALA A 23 12.91 -4.56 -7.39
N GLY A 24 13.00 -5.55 -6.49
CA GLY A 24 14.01 -5.61 -5.43
C GLY A 24 13.57 -4.99 -4.09
N TYR A 25 12.33 -4.54 -3.97
CA TYR A 25 11.79 -3.92 -2.75
C TYR A 25 11.03 -4.91 -1.85
N GLY A 26 11.39 -6.19 -1.89
CA GLY A 26 10.71 -7.25 -1.12
C GLY A 26 10.88 -7.15 0.40
N ASN A 27 11.82 -6.32 0.87
CA ASN A 27 12.06 -6.04 2.29
C ASN A 27 11.23 -4.87 2.85
N LEU A 28 10.43 -4.19 2.01
CA LEU A 28 9.53 -3.14 2.47
C LEU A 28 8.38 -3.71 3.28
N GLU A 29 7.98 -2.97 4.31
CA GLU A 29 6.74 -3.23 5.03
C GLU A 29 5.59 -2.68 4.20
N VAL A 30 4.74 -3.56 3.67
CA VAL A 30 3.63 -3.18 2.78
C VAL A 30 2.30 -3.33 3.51
N LEU A 31 1.67 -2.20 3.78
CA LEU A 31 0.29 -2.07 4.23
C LEU A 31 -0.65 -1.91 3.04
N GLN A 32 -1.91 -2.27 3.22
CA GLN A 32 -2.94 -2.17 2.20
C GLN A 32 -4.21 -1.59 2.80
N ALA A 33 -4.95 -0.81 2.00
CA ALA A 33 -6.28 -0.34 2.30
C ALA A 33 -7.18 -0.50 1.07
N GLY A 34 -8.44 -0.87 1.28
CA GLY A 34 -9.45 -1.01 0.23
C GLY A 34 -10.18 0.29 -0.11
N ASP A 35 -10.06 1.31 0.73
CA ASP A 35 -10.70 2.60 0.52
C ASP A 35 -9.98 3.72 1.27
N GLY A 36 -10.43 4.96 1.03
CA GLY A 36 -9.85 6.16 1.65
C GLY A 36 -10.04 6.24 3.17
N ASN A 37 -11.13 5.69 3.73
CA ASN A 37 -11.36 5.73 5.17
C ASN A 37 -10.40 4.77 5.90
N GLU A 38 -10.23 3.55 5.36
CA GLU A 38 -9.25 2.59 5.87
C GLU A 38 -7.82 3.15 5.73
N ALA A 39 -7.51 3.79 4.60
CA ALA A 39 -6.22 4.42 4.37
C ALA A 39 -5.95 5.55 5.37
N LEU A 40 -6.90 6.47 5.56
CA LEU A 40 -6.78 7.56 6.53
C LEU A 40 -6.59 7.03 7.96
N ALA A 41 -7.35 6.00 8.35
CA ALA A 41 -7.18 5.38 9.67
C ALA A 41 -5.79 4.76 9.83
N ALA A 42 -5.28 4.07 8.81
CA ALA A 42 -3.94 3.51 8.81
C ALA A 42 -2.85 4.59 8.91
N ILE A 43 -2.97 5.68 8.13
CA ILE A 43 -2.03 6.81 8.13
C ILE A 43 -1.93 7.47 9.50
N HIS A 44 -3.07 7.70 10.18
CA HIS A 44 -3.07 8.33 11.51
C HIS A 44 -2.50 7.40 12.60
N LYS A 45 -2.72 6.09 12.47
CA LYS A 45 -2.22 5.11 13.44
C LYS A 45 -0.72 4.90 13.31
N ASP A 46 -0.23 4.82 12.08
CA ASP A 46 1.14 4.44 11.77
C ASP A 46 1.54 5.01 10.40
N PRO A 47 2.08 6.24 10.36
CA PRO A 47 2.33 6.96 9.11
C PRO A 47 3.27 6.21 8.16
N PRO A 48 2.87 5.93 6.91
CA PRO A 48 3.76 5.36 5.91
C PRO A 48 4.72 6.41 5.36
N ASP A 49 5.86 5.95 4.81
CA ASP A 49 6.83 6.81 4.12
C ASP A 49 6.41 7.11 2.67
N LEU A 50 5.60 6.23 2.08
CA LEU A 50 5.11 6.34 0.70
C LEU A 50 3.70 5.76 0.58
N ILE A 51 2.85 6.39 -0.24
CA ILE A 51 1.50 5.93 -0.53
C ILE A 51 1.34 5.75 -2.04
N PHE A 52 0.87 4.56 -2.46
CA PHE A 52 0.31 4.33 -3.79
C PHE A 52 -1.21 4.43 -3.68
N SER A 53 -1.83 5.35 -4.40
CA SER A 53 -3.28 5.55 -4.38
C SER A 53 -3.84 5.47 -5.79
N ASP A 54 -4.96 4.77 -5.96
CA ASP A 54 -5.88 4.98 -7.07
C ASP A 54 -6.62 6.33 -6.91
N TRP A 55 -7.27 6.79 -7.98
CA TRP A 55 -8.05 8.02 -8.11
C TRP A 55 -9.27 8.07 -7.19
#